data_AF-A0A1B6JEK7-F1
#
_entry.id   AF-A0A1B6JEK7-F1
#
_cell.length_a   1.000
_cell.length_b   1.000
_cell.length_c   1.000
_cell.angle_alpha   90.00
_cell.angle_beta   90.00
_cell.angle_gamma   90.00
#
_symmetry.space_group_name_H-M   'P 1'
#
loop_
_entity.id
_entity.type
_entity.pdbx_description
1 polymer ?
#
loop_
_entity_poly.entity_id
_entity_poly.type
_entity_poly.pdbx_seq_one_letter_code
_entity_poly.pdbx_strand_id
1 'polypeptide(L)'
;SDDATRKQWEQRIVRLLESPDAQYDRHQTLILCQAVNFRPGVLYLYEENKLYQQILQYHLSQQDYQSVLACCRRFGLQDSSLWVQALWAGAKDVDMPSHLLIEILNVIEKERLLSP
;
A
#
# COMPACT_ATOMS: atom_id res chain seq x y z
N SER A 1 25.23 10.65 -12.91
CA SER A 1 24.48 9.44 -13.29
C SER A 1 23.02 9.80 -13.35
N ASP A 2 22.32 9.37 -14.39
CA ASP A 2 20.90 9.70 -14.62
C ASP A 2 19.99 9.22 -13.47
N ASP A 3 20.36 8.15 -12.78
CA ASP A 3 19.64 7.64 -11.60
C ASP A 3 19.61 8.63 -10.44
N ALA A 4 20.70 9.37 -10.20
CA ALA A 4 20.76 10.36 -9.14
C ALA A 4 19.83 11.55 -9.45
N THR A 5 19.81 11.97 -10.71
CA THR A 5 18.90 13.02 -11.20
C THR A 5 17.45 12.58 -11.08
N ARG A 6 17.12 11.35 -11.48
CA ARG A 6 15.77 10.78 -11.33
C ARG A 6 15.32 10.76 -9.88
N LYS A 7 16.16 10.28 -8.97
CA LYS A 7 15.85 10.24 -7.54
C LYS A 7 15.60 11.63 -6.95
N GLN A 8 16.36 12.64 -7.38
CA GLN A 8 16.13 14.03 -6.97
C GLN A 8 14.79 14.58 -7.48
N TRP A 9 14.39 14.24 -8.70
CA TRP A 9 13.08 14.60 -9.25
C TRP A 9 11.94 13.93 -8.50
N GLU A 10 12.05 12.64 -8.22
CA GLU A 10 11.06 11.89 -7.44
C GLU A 10 10.85 12.54 -6.06
N GLN A 11 11.93 12.88 -5.36
CA GLN A 11 11.86 13.59 -4.07
C GLN A 11 11.19 14.96 -4.19
N ARG A 12 11.46 15.72 -5.25
CA ARG A 12 10.83 17.02 -5.49
C ARG A 12 9.33 16.88 -5.73
N ILE A 13 8.93 15.87 -6.51
CA ILE A 13 7.50 15.61 -6.78
C ILE A 13 6.79 15.20 -5.49
N VAL A 14 7.36 14.28 -4.70
CA VAL A 14 6.76 13.90 -3.40
C VAL A 14 6.57 15.12 -2.49
N ARG A 15 7.59 15.98 -2.35
CA ARG A 15 7.48 17.22 -1.56
C ARG A 15 6.39 18.16 -2.05
N LEU A 16 6.17 18.22 -3.37
CA LEU A 16 5.08 19.02 -3.94
C LEU A 16 3.72 18.41 -3.59
N LEU A 17 3.59 17.07 -3.63
CA LEU A 17 2.37 16.39 -3.24
C LEU A 17 2.04 16.59 -1.77
N GLU A 18 3.06 16.57 -0.90
CA GLU A 18 2.96 16.78 0.55
C GLU A 18 2.70 18.24 0.95
N SER A 19 2.84 19.20 0.03
CA SER A 19 2.69 20.60 0.36
C SER A 19 1.21 20.96 0.54
N PRO A 20 0.80 21.49 1.72
CA PRO A 20 -0.59 21.84 1.98
C PRO A 20 -1.11 23.00 1.10
N ASP A 21 -0.19 23.81 0.57
CA ASP A 21 -0.50 24.95 -0.30
C ASP A 21 -0.58 24.56 -1.78
N ALA A 22 -0.25 23.31 -2.13
CA ALA A 22 -0.23 22.86 -3.51
C ALA A 22 -1.65 22.72 -4.06
N GLN A 23 -1.98 23.57 -5.04
CA GLN A 23 -3.26 23.52 -5.75
C GLN A 23 -3.16 22.56 -6.94
N TYR A 24 -3.41 21.28 -6.69
CA TYR A 24 -3.56 20.27 -7.74
C TYR A 24 -4.84 19.47 -7.55
N ASP A 25 -5.40 18.98 -8.66
CA ASP A 25 -6.49 18.02 -8.60
C ASP A 25 -5.93 16.64 -8.23
N ARG A 26 -6.34 16.11 -7.07
CA ARG A 26 -5.79 14.86 -6.53
C ARG A 26 -6.08 13.66 -7.45
N HIS A 27 -7.23 13.62 -8.10
CA HIS A 27 -7.61 12.51 -8.98
C HIS A 27 -6.78 12.54 -10.27
N GLN A 28 -6.65 13.71 -10.88
CA GLN A 28 -5.81 13.90 -12.06
C GLN A 28 -4.35 13.57 -11.74
N THR A 29 -3.84 14.02 -10.59
CA THR A 29 -2.48 13.74 -10.15
C THR A 29 -2.26 12.24 -9.90
N LEU A 30 -3.25 11.53 -9.34
CA LEU A 30 -3.19 10.08 -9.18
C LEU A 30 -3.13 9.37 -10.53
N ILE A 31 -3.97 9.75 -11.49
CA ILE A 31 -3.97 9.20 -12.85
C ILE A 31 -2.60 9.41 -13.50
N LEU A 32 -2.02 10.60 -13.37
CA LEU A 32 -0.68 10.90 -13.90
C LEU A 32 0.38 10.02 -13.22
N CYS A 33 0.37 9.90 -11.89
CA CYS A 33 1.32 9.06 -11.17
C CYS A 33 1.24 7.59 -11.61
N GLN A 34 0.03 7.06 -11.81
CA GLN A 34 -0.17 5.70 -12.32
C GLN A 34 0.34 5.57 -13.77
N ALA A 35 0.01 6.52 -14.65
CA ALA A 35 0.38 6.47 -16.06
C ALA A 35 1.90 6.42 -16.29
N VAL A 36 2.68 7.06 -15.41
CA VAL A 36 4.16 7.04 -15.48
C VAL A 36 4.82 6.04 -14.52
N ASN A 37 4.04 5.16 -13.88
CA ASN A 37 4.52 4.21 -12.87
C ASN A 37 5.30 4.87 -11.71
N PHE A 38 4.90 6.08 -11.31
CA PHE A 38 5.51 6.80 -10.20
C PHE A 38 4.97 6.28 -8.85
N ARG A 39 5.50 5.12 -8.42
CA ARG A 39 5.09 4.40 -7.19
C ARG A 39 5.00 5.29 -5.95
N PRO A 40 6.00 6.14 -5.60
CA PRO A 40 5.91 6.98 -4.41
C PRO A 40 4.68 7.89 -4.41
N GLY A 41 4.36 8.51 -5.55
CA GLY A 41 3.19 9.39 -5.67
C GLY A 41 1.88 8.63 -5.59
N VAL A 42 1.78 7.45 -6.22
CA VAL A 42 0.58 6.59 -6.13
C VAL A 42 0.29 6.21 -4.67
N LEU A 43 1.29 5.70 -3.96
CA LEU A 43 1.14 5.26 -2.57
C LEU A 43 0.82 6.43 -1.62
N TYR A 44 1.48 7.58 -1.82
CA TYR A 44 1.18 8.80 -1.07
C TYR A 44 -0.29 9.21 -1.26
N LEU A 45 -0.77 9.30 -2.51
CA LEU A 45 -2.13 9.71 -2.80
C LEU A 45 -3.16 8.69 -2.29
N TYR A 46 -2.87 7.39 -2.32
CA TYR A 46 -3.74 6.41 -1.68
C TYR A 46 -3.83 6.62 -0.17
N GLU A 47 -2.70 6.85 0.50
CA GLU A 47 -2.69 7.04 1.94
C GLU A 47 -3.45 8.31 2.35
N GLU A 48 -3.20 9.44 1.69
CA GLU A 48 -3.88 10.71 1.97
C GLU A 48 -5.39 10.62 1.78
N ASN A 49 -5.85 9.83 0.81
CA ASN A 49 -7.27 9.59 0.56
C ASN A 49 -7.85 8.41 1.36
N LYS A 50 -7.07 7.85 2.32
CA LYS A 50 -7.45 6.69 3.15
C LYS A 50 -7.86 5.45 2.35
N LEU A 51 -7.28 5.29 1.17
CA LEU A 51 -7.49 4.19 0.24
C LEU A 51 -6.58 3.00 0.60
N TYR A 52 -6.68 2.51 1.83
CA TYR A 52 -5.75 1.49 2.36
C TYR A 52 -5.85 0.15 1.62
N GLN A 53 -7.04 -0.20 1.15
CA GLN A 53 -7.24 -1.42 0.38
C GLN A 53 -6.54 -1.35 -0.97
N GLN A 54 -6.46 -0.17 -1.58
CA GLN A 54 -5.73 0.06 -2.83
C GLN A 54 -4.21 -0.04 -2.61
N ILE A 55 -3.70 0.40 -1.45
CA ILE A 55 -2.30 0.18 -1.06
C ILE A 55 -2.01 -1.32 -0.93
N LEU A 56 -2.89 -2.06 -0.26
CA LEU A 56 -2.77 -3.51 -0.11
C LEU A 56 -2.76 -4.22 -1.48
N GLN A 57 -3.75 -3.92 -2.34
CA GLN A 57 -3.84 -4.48 -3.69
C GLN A 57 -2.62 -4.13 -4.55
N TYR A 58 -2.09 -2.91 -4.40
CA TYR A 58 -0.86 -2.51 -5.08
C TYR A 58 0.30 -3.44 -4.70
N HIS A 59 0.56 -3.64 -3.40
CA HIS A 59 1.65 -4.52 -2.96
C HIS A 59 1.43 -6.00 -3.35
N LEU A 60 0.19 -6.50 -3.28
CA LEU A 60 -0.16 -7.84 -3.75
C LEU A 60 0.14 -8.01 -5.25
N SER A 61 -0.19 -7.02 -6.09
CA SER A 61 0.08 -7.07 -7.54
C SER A 61 1.56 -7.12 -7.88
N GLN A 62 2.42 -6.64 -6.98
CA GLN A 62 3.87 -6.62 -7.12
C GLN A 62 4.56 -7.80 -6.42
N GLN A 63 3.78 -8.73 -5.83
CA GLN A 63 4.29 -9.82 -4.98
C GLN A 63 5.22 -9.31 -3.86
N ASP A 64 5.00 -8.07 -3.40
CA ASP A 64 5.78 -7.41 -2.36
C ASP A 64 5.19 -7.77 -0.99
N TYR A 65 5.33 -9.04 -0.60
CA TYR A 65 4.65 -9.59 0.58
C TYR A 65 5.09 -8.93 1.91
N GLN A 66 6.32 -8.42 1.96
CA GLN A 66 6.78 -7.64 3.12
C GLN A 66 6.00 -6.33 3.23
N SER A 67 5.76 -5.64 2.12
CA SER A 67 4.95 -4.42 2.11
C SER A 67 3.46 -4.70 2.33
N VAL A 68 2.94 -5.87 1.92
CA VAL A 68 1.58 -6.33 2.27
C VAL A 68 1.42 -6.37 3.79
N LEU A 69 2.34 -7.05 4.49
CA LEU A 69 2.27 -7.16 5.93
C LEU A 69 2.49 -5.81 6.63
N ALA A 70 3.42 -4.99 6.12
CA ALA A 70 3.62 -3.63 6.62
C ALA A 70 2.37 -2.76 6.47
N CYS A 71 1.64 -2.88 5.35
CA CYS A 71 0.36 -2.20 5.12
C CYS A 71 -0.69 -2.64 6.15
N CYS A 72 -0.86 -3.95 6.37
CA CYS A 72 -1.78 -4.48 7.39
C CYS A 72 -1.42 -3.98 8.80
N ARG A 73 -0.14 -3.97 9.18
CA ARG A 73 0.30 -3.47 10.49
C ARG A 73 0.05 -1.97 10.66
N ARG A 74 0.29 -1.18 9.61
CA ARG A 74 0.20 0.28 9.65
C ARG A 74 -1.25 0.78 9.65
N PHE A 75 -2.11 0.15 8.86
CA PHE A 75 -3.48 0.62 8.61
C PHE A 75 -4.58 -0.32 9.13
N GLY A 76 -4.22 -1.48 9.68
CA GLY A 76 -5.19 -2.50 10.11
C GLY A 76 -6.06 -2.10 11.30
N LEU A 77 -5.65 -1.08 12.07
CA LEU A 77 -6.51 -0.51 13.13
C LEU A 77 -7.60 0.39 12.53
N GLN A 78 -7.30 1.09 11.44
CA GLN A 78 -8.21 1.96 10.72
C GLN A 78 -9.13 1.16 9.79
N ASP A 79 -8.61 0.10 9.17
CA ASP A 79 -9.35 -0.84 8.32
C ASP A 79 -8.90 -2.28 8.61
N SER A 80 -9.64 -2.96 9.50
CA SER A 80 -9.34 -4.34 9.88
C SER A 80 -9.59 -5.35 8.75
N SER A 81 -10.36 -4.97 7.72
CA SER A 81 -10.59 -5.83 6.56
C SER A 81 -9.30 -6.14 5.79
N LEU A 82 -8.26 -5.30 5.94
CA LEU A 82 -6.95 -5.51 5.31
C LEU A 82 -6.34 -6.87 5.69
N TRP A 83 -6.47 -7.29 6.95
CA TRP A 83 -5.97 -8.58 7.41
C TRP A 83 -6.71 -9.74 6.74
N VAL A 84 -8.04 -9.64 6.67
CA VAL A 84 -8.89 -10.64 6.02
C VAL A 84 -8.60 -10.72 4.52
N GLN A 85 -8.43 -9.59 3.84
CA GLN A 85 -8.08 -9.54 2.42
C GLN A 85 -6.69 -10.12 2.16
N ALA A 86 -5.71 -9.82 3.01
CA ALA A 86 -4.36 -10.39 2.90
C ALA A 86 -4.38 -11.92 3.09
N LEU A 87 -5.19 -12.43 4.03
CA LEU A 87 -5.39 -13.88 4.20
C LEU A 87 -5.99 -14.51 2.93
N TRP A 88 -7.05 -13.92 2.36
CA TRP A 88 -7.69 -14.46 1.15
C TRP A 88 -6.75 -14.44 -0.05
N ALA A 89 -5.89 -13.43 -0.16
CA ALA A 89 -4.88 -13.38 -1.21
C ALA A 89 -3.83 -14.47 -1.01
N GLY A 90 -3.28 -14.58 0.20
CA GLY A 90 -2.26 -15.59 0.52
C GLY A 90 -2.77 -17.04 0.44
N ALA A 91 -4.04 -17.29 0.75
CA ALA A 91 -4.65 -18.62 0.60
C ALA A 91 -4.72 -19.08 -0.87
N LYS A 92 -4.66 -18.14 -1.83
CA LYS A 92 -4.68 -18.42 -3.27
C LYS A 92 -3.29 -18.35 -3.90
N ASP A 93 -2.29 -17.85 -3.17
CA ASP A 93 -0.95 -17.56 -3.68
C ASP A 93 0.06 -18.54 -3.07
N VAL A 94 0.53 -19.48 -3.89
CA VAL A 94 1.49 -20.52 -3.48
C VAL A 94 2.89 -19.96 -3.22
N ASP A 95 3.18 -18.76 -3.73
CA ASP A 95 4.48 -18.11 -3.56
C ASP A 95 4.53 -17.28 -2.27
N MET A 96 3.38 -17.04 -1.62
CA MET A 96 3.34 -16.30 -0.36
C MET A 96 4.05 -17.10 0.75
N PRO A 97 5.07 -16.50 1.41
CA PRO A 97 5.77 -17.18 2.50
C PRO A 97 4.85 -17.54 3.67
N SER A 98 4.92 -18.80 4.10
CA SER A 98 4.08 -19.34 5.18
C SER A 98 4.19 -18.58 6.50
N HIS A 99 5.36 -18.03 6.83
CA HIS A 99 5.54 -17.23 8.04
C HIS A 99 4.71 -15.94 8.05
N LEU A 100 4.45 -15.33 6.88
CA LEU A 100 3.59 -14.15 6.79
C LEU A 100 2.12 -14.53 6.98
N LEU A 101 1.71 -15.66 6.40
CA LEU A 101 0.36 -16.21 6.62
C LEU A 101 0.09 -16.52 8.09
N ILE A 102 1.06 -17.13 8.79
CA ILE A 102 0.96 -17.40 10.22
C ILE A 102 0.75 -16.10 11.01
N GLU A 103 1.49 -15.04 10.68
CA GLU A 103 1.31 -13.75 11.35
C GLU A 103 -0.07 -13.14 11.09
N ILE A 104 -0.56 -13.16 9.85
CA ILE A 104 -1.90 -12.68 9.49
C ILE A 104 -2.97 -13.44 10.28
N LEU A 105 -2.86 -14.77 10.33
CA LEU A 105 -3.79 -15.63 11.08
C LEU A 105 -3.79 -15.31 12.57
N ASN A 106 -2.61 -15.13 13.18
CA ASN A 106 -2.49 -14.78 14.59
C ASN A 106 -3.22 -13.46 14.91
N VAL A 107 -3.13 -12.46 14.04
CA VAL A 107 -3.85 -11.19 14.23
C VAL A 107 -5.36 -11.37 14.08
N ILE A 108 -5.81 -12.12 13.06
CA ILE A 108 -7.23 -12.40 12.86
C ILE A 108 -7.83 -13.13 14.06
N GLU A 109 -7.14 -14.12 14.61
CA GLU A 109 -7.58 -14.86 15.80
C GLU A 109 -7.63 -13.94 17.02
N LYS A 110 -6.54 -13.21 17.29
CA LYS A 110 -6.43 -12.33 18.46
C LYS A 110 -7.48 -11.22 18.46
N GLU A 111 -7.69 -10.59 17.31
CA GLU A 111 -8.63 -9.47 17.14
C GLU A 111 -10.05 -9.94 16.79
N ARG A 112 -10.27 -11.27 16.67
CA ARG A 112 -11.56 -11.90 16.32
C ARG A 112 -12.20 -11.30 15.06
N LEU A 113 -11.39 -11.11 14.03
CA LEU A 113 -11.81 -10.44 12.79
C LEU A 113 -12.73 -11.28 11.90
N LEU A 114 -12.81 -12.59 12.17
CA LEU A 114 -13.73 -13.51 11.53
C LEU A 114 -14.60 -14.17 12.60
N SER A 115 -15.86 -14.43 12.25
CA SER A 115 -16.73 -15.25 13.08
C SER A 115 -16.21 -16.71 13.09
N PRO A 116 -16.28 -17.41 14.24
CA PRO A 116 -15.85 -18.80 14.37
C PRO A 116 -16.66 -19.78 13.52
#